data_AF-Q7Z1X4-F1
#
_entry.id   AF-Q7Z1X4-F1
#
_cell.length_a   1.000
_cell.length_b   1.000
_cell.length_c   1.000
_cell.angle_alpha   90.00
_cell.angle_beta   90.00
_cell.angle_gamma   90.00
#
_symmetry.space_group_name_H-M   'P 1'
#
loop_
_entity.id
_entity.type
_entity.pdbx_description
1 polymer ?
#
loop_
_entity_poly.entity_id
_entity_poly.type
_entity_poly.pdbx_seq_one_letter_code
_entity_poly.pdbx_strand_id
1 'polypeptide(L)' 'INFAPSVFVSKYLKEANELTGEFKQKSENFNREGYQNELRYQRGDGSFSAFGPSDASGS' A
#
# COMPACT_ATOMS: atom_id res chain seq x y z
N ILE A 1 -2.51 -4.58 7.50
CA ILE A 1 -3.31 -5.06 6.36
C ILE A 1 -4.21 -3.93 5.84
N ASN A 2 -3.65 -2.83 5.32
CA ASN A 2 -4.44 -1.67 4.88
C ASN A 2 -4.10 -1.17 3.47
N PHE A 3 -3.07 -1.71 2.80
CA PHE A 3 -2.61 -1.19 1.51
C PHE A 3 -3.29 -1.84 0.30
N ALA A 4 -3.42 -3.17 0.29
CA ALA A 4 -4.11 -3.86 -0.81
C ALA A 4 -5.57 -3.39 -1.02
N PRO A 5 -6.41 -3.19 0.02
CA PRO A 5 -7.80 -2.81 -0.20
C PRO A 5 -7.98 -1.39 -0.78
N SER A 6 -7.13 -0.43 -0.39
CA SER A 6 -7.27 0.98 -0.80
C SER A 6 -6.93 1.21 -2.27
N VAL A 7 -5.96 0.47 -2.82
CA VAL A 7 -5.60 0.54 -4.25
C VAL A 7 -6.76 0.06 -5.13
N PHE A 8 -7.43 -1.03 -4.77
CA PHE A 8 -8.56 -1.57 -5.54
C PHE A 8 -9.78 -0.65 -5.50
N VAL A 9 -10.12 -0.09 -4.34
CA VAL A 9 -11.23 0.88 -4.20
C VAL A 9 -10.96 2.13 -5.05
N SER A 10 -9.72 2.61 -5.06
CA SER A 10 -9.33 3.78 -5.85
C SER A 10 -9.39 3.53 -7.35
N LYS A 11 -9.02 2.33 -7.81
CA LYS A 11 -9.16 1.92 -9.21
C LYS A 11 -10.63 1.85 -9.63
N TYR A 12 -11.48 1.25 -8.80
CA TYR A 12 -12.93 1.16 -9.03
C TYR A 12 -13.59 2.54 -9.14
N LEU A 13 -13.33 3.45 -8.19
CA LEU A 13 -13.89 4.80 -8.21
C LEU A 13 -13.40 5.63 -9.42
N LYS A 14 -12.21 5.31 -9.96
CA LYS A 14 -11.65 6.01 -11.13
C LYS A 14 -12.36 5.56 -12.40
N GLU A 15 -12.62 4.26 -12.53
CA GLU A 15 -13.37 3.70 -13.65
C GLU A 15 -14.85 4.11 -13.62
N ALA A 16 -15.41 4.36 -12.44
CA ALA A 16 -16.78 4.86 -12.26
C ALA A 16 -16.97 6.37 -12.58
N ASN A 17 -15.91 7.13 -12.89
CA ASN A 17 -15.94 8.60 -13.05
C ASN A 17 -16.46 9.38 -11.83
N GLU A 18 -16.49 8.77 -10.64
CA GLU A 18 -16.99 9.39 -9.39
C GLU A 18 -15.86 10.02 -8.55
N LEU A 19 -14.66 10.12 -9.11
CA LEU A 19 -13.47 10.56 -8.40
C LEU A 19 -13.43 12.09 -8.32
N THR A 20 -14.16 12.66 -7.37
CA THR A 20 -14.07 14.09 -7.04
C THR A 20 -12.69 14.40 -6.43
N GLY A 21 -12.23 15.65 -6.56
CA GLY A 21 -10.87 16.04 -6.20
C GLY A 21 -10.46 15.69 -4.76
N GLU A 22 -11.39 15.74 -3.81
CA GLU A 22 -11.17 15.39 -2.41
C GLU A 22 -10.91 13.89 -2.21
N PHE A 23 -11.69 13.02 -2.87
CA PHE A 23 -11.50 11.57 -2.81
C PHE A 23 -10.19 11.14 -3.47
N LYS A 24 -9.76 11.85 -4.52
CA LYS A 24 -8.45 11.63 -5.15
C LYS A 24 -7.31 11.89 -4.17
N GLN A 25 -7.32 13.06 -3.55
CA GLN A 25 -6.29 13.46 -2.59
C GLN A 25 -6.21 12.46 -1.42
N LYS A 26 -7.36 12.04 -0.90
CA LYS A 26 -7.45 11.07 0.19
C LYS A 26 -6.93 9.70 -0.20
N SER A 27 -7.26 9.23 -1.40
CA SER A 27 -6.74 7.98 -1.97
C SER A 27 -5.21 8.01 -2.15
N GLU A 28 -4.67 9.10 -2.70
CA GLU A 28 -3.22 9.27 -2.88
C GLU A 28 -2.46 9.25 -1.55
N ASN A 29 -3.03 9.88 -0.51
CA ASN A 29 -2.46 9.85 0.84
C ASN A 29 -2.46 8.44 1.43
N PHE A 30 -3.59 7.72 1.35
CA PHE A 30 -3.65 6.33 1.82
C PHE A 30 -2.69 5.40 1.07
N ASN A 31 -2.51 5.61 -0.24
CA ASN A 31 -1.56 4.83 -1.02
C ASN A 31 -0.12 5.12 -0.57
N ARG A 32 0.23 6.38 -0.32
CA ARG A 32 1.56 6.77 0.16
C ARG A 32 1.85 6.18 1.54
N GLU A 33 0.90 6.28 2.47
CA GLU A 33 1.03 5.74 3.82
C GLU A 33 1.13 4.22 3.81
N GLY A 34 0.27 3.54 3.03
CA GLY A 34 0.32 2.09 2.90
C GLY A 34 1.62 1.60 2.27
N TYR A 35 2.12 2.28 1.24
CA TYR A 35 3.42 1.95 0.64
C TYR A 35 4.58 2.12 1.64
N GLN A 36 4.61 3.21 2.39
CA GLN A 36 5.64 3.42 3.42
C GLN A 36 5.57 2.38 4.54
N ASN A 37 4.36 1.95 4.92
CA ASN A 37 4.19 0.88 5.90
C ASN A 37 4.68 -0.46 5.35
N GLU A 38 4.44 -0.75 4.07
CA GLU A 38 4.87 -2.01 3.47
C GLU A 38 6.39 -2.12 3.36
N LEU A 39 7.09 -1.02 3.10
CA LEU A 39 8.56 -0.97 3.13
C LEU A 39 9.17 -1.39 4.48
N ARG A 40 8.42 -1.32 5.60
CA ARG A 40 8.91 -1.80 6.91
C ARG A 40 9.09 -3.32 6.95
N TYR A 41 8.42 -4.02 6.05
CA TYR A 41 8.50 -5.48 5.91
C TYR A 41 9.51 -5.90 4.84
N GLN A 42 10.18 -4.95 4.18
CA GLN A 42 11.22 -5.24 3.20
C GLN A 42 12.56 -5.58 3.89
N ARG A 43 13.22 -6.62 3.41
CA ARG A 43 14.54 -7.08 3.85
C ARG A 43 15.65 -6.43 3.01
N GLY A 44 16.89 -6.53 3.47
CA GLY A 44 18.04 -5.90 2.80
C GLY A 44 18.34 -6.45 1.40
N ASP A 45 17.85 -7.65 1.08
CA ASP A 45 17.93 -8.26 -0.26
C ASP A 45 16.76 -7.86 -1.19
N GLY A 46 15.82 -7.04 -0.69
CA GLY A 46 14.64 -6.59 -1.41
C GLY A 46 13.41 -7.49 -1.30
N SER A 47 13.52 -8.67 -0.67
CA SER A 47 12.38 -9.56 -0.38
C SER A 47 11.49 -8.99 0.74
N PHE A 48 10.27 -9.52 0.90
CA PHE A 48 9.36 -9.11 1.96
C PHE A 48 9.05 -10.28 2.90
N SER A 49 8.99 -10.02 4.20
CA SER A 49 8.60 -11.01 5.22
C SER A 49 7.71 -10.39 6.28
N ALA A 50 6.97 -11.22 7.03
CA ALA A 50 6.09 -10.75 8.10
C ALA A 50 6.82 -9.97 9.21
N PHE A 51 8.14 -10.18 9.36
CA PHE A 51 8.97 -9.54 10.38
C PHE A 51 10.04 -8.62 9.80
N GLY A 52 10.00 -8.35 8.49
CA GLY A 52 10.95 -7.47 7.81
C GLY A 52 12.42 -7.86 8.02
N PRO A 53 13.33 -6.88 8.21
CA PRO A 53 14.77 -7.12 8.32
C PRO A 53 15.19 -8.10 9.42
N SER A 54 14.36 -8.29 10.45
CA SER A 54 14.60 -9.19 11.57
C SER A 54 14.30 -10.67 11.27
N ASP A 55 13.61 -10.97 10.19
CA ASP A 55 13.51 -12.36 9.70
C ASP A 55 14.83 -12.73 9.03
N ALA A 56 15.52 -13.76 9.51
CA ALA A 56 16.77 -14.24 8.91
C ALA A 56 16.52 -15.31 7.83
N SER A 57 15.40 -16.03 7.95
CA SER A 57 15.03 -17.12 7.04
C SER A 57 14.24 -16.64 5.83
N GLY A 58 13.41 -15.61 5.97
CA GLY A 58 12.36 -15.33 4.98
C GLY A 58 11.35 -16.49 4.93
N SER A 59 10.09 -16.20 4.62
CA SER A 59 9.10 -17.25 4.36
C SER A 59 9.29 -17.82 2.97
#